data_AF-A0A1E4DH45-F1
#
_entry.id   AF-A0A1E4DH45-F1
#
_cell.length_a   1.000
_cell.length_b   1.000
_cell.length_c   1.000
_cell.angle_alpha   90.00
_cell.angle_beta   90.00
_cell.angle_gamma   90.00
#
_symmetry.space_group_name_H-M   'P 1'
#
loop_
_entity.id
_entity.type
_entity.pdbx_description
1 polymer ?
#
loop_
_entity_poly.entity_id
_entity_poly.type
_entity_poly.pdbx_seq_one_letter_code
_entity_poly.pdbx_strand_id
1 'polypeptide(L)'
;MLNTAYRTLRDPIQRAEYLLDLEAGSVKDIRTSPPADLFEEILELQETLDEFRESDRSSEHASTLRAKLHTDRTNLEERQRHMEARLQQLFSRWDALQDRGEATEQARAERTLILKDMRDILSNRTYVKNIVNDLVATIA
;
A
#
# COMPACT_ATOMS: atom_id res chain seq x y z
N MET A 1 -3.40 1.47 30.30
CA MET A 1 -2.86 1.69 28.95
C MET A 1 -2.06 0.45 28.52
N LEU A 2 -2.76 -0.63 28.14
CA LEU A 2 -2.16 -1.92 27.75
C LEU A 2 -2.66 -2.41 26.36
N ASN A 3 -3.34 -1.53 25.61
CA ASN A 3 -4.09 -1.93 24.40
C ASN A 3 -3.56 -1.35 23.09
N THR A 4 -2.74 -0.29 23.15
CA THR A 4 -2.23 0.38 21.94
C THR A 4 -1.06 -0.39 21.35
N ALA A 5 -0.03 -0.72 22.15
CA ALA A 5 1.12 -1.50 21.71
C ALA A 5 0.73 -2.90 21.17
N TYR A 6 -0.27 -3.57 21.77
CA TYR A 6 -0.74 -4.87 21.32
C TYR A 6 -1.55 -4.81 20.01
N ARG A 7 -2.32 -3.72 19.78
CA ARG A 7 -3.02 -3.48 18.51
C ARG A 7 -2.07 -3.08 17.38
N THR A 8 -1.08 -2.24 17.69
CA THR A 8 -0.03 -1.80 16.77
C THR A 8 0.85 -2.96 16.29
N LEU A 9 1.14 -3.94 17.15
CA LEU A 9 1.88 -5.16 16.76
C LEU A 9 1.05 -6.16 15.93
N ARG A 10 -0.29 -6.07 15.97
CA ARG A 10 -1.20 -6.93 15.21
C ARG A 10 -1.54 -6.37 13.83
N ASP A 11 -1.55 -5.04 13.69
CA ASP A 11 -1.69 -4.38 12.41
C ASP A 11 -0.31 -4.29 11.73
N PRO A 12 -0.06 -5.05 10.64
CA PRO A 12 1.24 -5.07 9.99
C PRO A 12 1.64 -3.67 9.46
N ILE A 13 0.66 -2.81 9.15
CA ILE A 13 0.91 -1.43 8.69
C ILE A 13 1.49 -0.58 9.82
N GLN A 14 0.79 -0.53 10.96
CA GLN A 14 1.24 0.27 12.10
C GLN A 14 2.57 -0.25 12.66
N ARG A 15 2.79 -1.57 12.64
CA ARG A 15 4.08 -2.15 13.00
C ARG A 15 5.20 -1.65 12.08
N ALA A 16 4.94 -1.46 10.79
CA ALA A 16 5.95 -1.06 9.82
C ALA A 16 6.27 0.42 9.95
N GLU A 17 5.23 1.25 10.11
CA GLU A 17 5.37 2.67 10.41
C GLU A 17 6.20 2.88 11.68
N TYR A 18 5.86 2.16 12.75
CA TYR A 18 6.60 2.21 14.01
C TYR A 18 8.06 1.76 13.87
N LEU A 19 8.32 0.67 13.16
CA LEU A 19 9.69 0.19 12.94
C LEU A 19 10.52 1.20 12.14
N LEU A 20 9.93 1.79 11.09
CA LEU A 20 10.59 2.82 10.30
C LEU A 20 10.88 4.07 11.14
N ASP A 21 9.98 4.45 12.05
CA ASP A 21 10.19 5.58 12.97
C ASP A 21 11.36 5.34 13.92
N LEU A 22 11.51 4.11 14.44
CA LEU A 22 12.63 3.73 15.30
C LEU A 22 13.97 3.75 14.57
N GLU A 23 14.01 3.21 13.35
CA GLU A 23 15.26 2.99 12.60
C GLU A 23 15.70 4.20 11.76
N ALA A 24 14.77 5.03 11.29
CA ALA A 24 15.07 6.13 10.36
C ALA A 24 15.24 7.51 11.02
N GLY A 25 14.99 7.65 12.32
CA GLY A 25 15.08 8.94 13.01
C GLY A 25 14.02 9.93 12.49
N SER A 26 12.76 9.72 12.88
CA SER A 26 11.58 10.47 12.44
C SER A 26 11.30 10.37 10.94
N VAL A 27 10.25 9.62 10.61
CA VAL A 27 9.75 9.41 9.26
C VAL A 27 8.97 10.65 8.79
N LYS A 28 9.61 11.83 8.78
CA LYS A 28 8.94 13.06 8.32
C LYS A 28 9.03 13.29 6.82
N ASP A 29 9.74 12.46 6.07
CA ASP A 29 9.93 12.63 4.62
C ASP A 29 9.84 11.30 3.86
N ILE A 30 8.78 10.53 4.11
CA ILE A 30 8.30 9.56 3.11
C ILE A 30 7.66 10.38 1.96
N ARG A 31 8.50 11.13 1.22
CA ARG A 31 8.11 11.66 -0.08
C ARG A 31 8.05 10.49 -1.03
N THR A 32 6.83 10.10 -1.30
CA THR A 32 6.51 8.85 -1.92
C THR A 32 5.83 9.15 -3.22
N SER A 33 6.60 9.40 -4.26
CA SER A 33 6.01 9.32 -5.58
C SER A 33 5.60 7.86 -5.81
N PRO A 34 4.38 7.60 -6.31
CA PRO A 34 4.01 6.25 -6.71
C PRO A 34 5.02 5.74 -7.75
N PRO A 35 5.33 4.43 -7.75
CA PRO A 35 6.04 3.81 -8.85
C PRO A 35 5.41 4.21 -10.20
N ALA A 36 6.23 4.42 -11.24
CA ALA A 36 5.75 4.96 -12.52
C ALA A 36 4.65 4.10 -13.16
N ASP A 37 4.76 2.78 -13.02
CA ASP A 37 3.77 1.78 -13.42
C ASP A 37 2.44 1.95 -12.68
N LEU A 38 2.49 2.23 -11.38
CA LEU A 38 1.27 2.51 -10.61
C LEU A 38 0.65 3.86 -11.04
N PHE A 39 1.47 4.86 -11.34
CA PHE A 39 0.96 6.18 -11.73
C PHE A 39 0.14 6.14 -13.02
N GLU A 40 0.60 5.39 -14.03
CA GLU A 40 -0.12 5.21 -15.30
C GLU A 40 -1.46 4.51 -15.08
N GLU A 41 -1.48 3.41 -14.32
CA GLU A 41 -2.71 2.68 -13.96
C GLU A 41 -3.72 3.59 -13.22
N ILE A 42 -3.24 4.51 -12.39
CA ILE A 42 -4.09 5.48 -11.68
C ILE A 42 -4.71 6.48 -12.65
N LEU A 43 -3.95 6.99 -13.61
CA LEU A 43 -4.46 7.93 -14.61
C LEU A 43 -5.55 7.28 -15.47
N GLU A 44 -5.32 6.07 -15.99
CA GLU A 44 -6.31 5.33 -16.77
C GLU A 44 -7.61 5.09 -15.98
N LEU A 45 -7.48 4.78 -14.69
CA LEU A 45 -8.62 4.60 -13.81
C LEU A 45 -9.37 5.91 -13.54
N GLN A 46 -8.66 7.02 -13.36
CA GLN A 46 -9.26 8.34 -13.20
C GLN A 46 -10.01 8.77 -14.46
N GLU A 47 -9.45 8.53 -15.65
CA GLU A 47 -10.13 8.77 -16.93
C GLU A 47 -11.41 7.93 -17.04
N THR A 48 -11.36 6.64 -16.67
CA THR A 48 -12.55 5.76 -16.65
C THR A 48 -13.62 6.28 -15.69
N LEU A 49 -13.21 6.80 -14.52
CA LEU A 49 -14.11 7.37 -13.52
C LEU A 49 -14.79 8.64 -14.03
N ASP A 50 -14.03 9.53 -14.66
CA ASP A 50 -14.55 10.78 -15.20
C ASP A 50 -15.50 10.52 -16.38
N GLU A 51 -15.16 9.59 -17.26
CA GLU A 51 -16.06 9.14 -18.33
C GLU A 51 -17.37 8.56 -17.76
N PHE A 52 -17.28 7.76 -16.68
CA PHE A 52 -18.47 7.24 -16.02
C PHE A 52 -19.32 8.35 -15.38
N ARG A 53 -18.71 9.38 -14.78
CA ARG A 53 -19.41 10.54 -14.20
C ARG A 53 -20.13 11.38 -15.25
N GLU A 54 -19.57 11.48 -16.45
CA GLU A 54 -20.16 12.22 -17.58
C GLU A 54 -21.23 11.41 -18.33
N SER A 55 -21.17 10.08 -18.24
CA SER A 55 -22.13 9.19 -18.90
C SER A 55 -23.54 9.24 -18.28
N ASP A 56 -24.57 9.04 -19.11
CA ASP A 56 -25.92 8.78 -18.59
C ASP A 56 -25.93 7.44 -17.85
N ARG A 57 -26.20 7.47 -16.54
CA ARG A 57 -26.17 6.29 -15.64
C ARG A 57 -27.08 5.14 -16.08
N SER A 58 -28.07 5.41 -16.94
CA SER A 58 -29.00 4.41 -17.48
C SER A 58 -28.57 3.81 -18.82
N SER A 59 -27.50 4.35 -19.43
CA SER A 59 -26.98 3.88 -20.72
C SER A 59 -26.23 2.55 -20.61
N GLU A 60 -26.22 1.80 -21.70
CA GLU A 60 -25.40 0.59 -21.84
C GLU A 60 -23.90 0.90 -21.68
N HIS A 61 -23.47 2.09 -22.11
CA HIS A 61 -22.10 2.58 -21.92
C HIS A 61 -21.75 2.71 -20.43
N ALA A 62 -22.61 3.36 -19.64
CA ALA A 62 -22.43 3.47 -18.20
C ALA A 62 -22.42 2.10 -17.50
N SER A 63 -23.23 1.14 -17.98
CA SER A 63 -23.21 -0.24 -17.46
C SER A 63 -21.86 -0.92 -17.71
N THR A 64 -21.28 -0.71 -18.90
CA THR A 64 -19.97 -1.26 -19.29
C THR A 64 -18.85 -0.66 -18.45
N LEU A 65 -18.84 0.67 -18.29
CA LEU A 65 -17.88 1.38 -17.44
C LEU A 65 -18.00 0.94 -15.98
N ARG A 66 -19.22 0.77 -15.44
CA ARG A 66 -19.42 0.26 -14.08
C ARG A 66 -18.83 -1.13 -13.90
N ALA A 67 -19.01 -2.04 -14.87
CA ALA A 67 -18.43 -3.38 -14.81
C ALA A 67 -16.90 -3.35 -14.84
N LYS A 68 -16.30 -2.47 -15.66
CA LYS A 68 -14.86 -2.23 -15.68
C LYS A 68 -14.37 -1.73 -14.31
N LEU A 69 -15.01 -0.69 -13.76
CA LEU A 69 -14.64 -0.11 -12.46
C LEU A 69 -14.77 -1.12 -11.29
N HIS A 70 -15.74 -2.05 -11.34
CA HIS A 70 -15.82 -3.15 -10.38
C HIS A 70 -14.65 -4.14 -10.50
N THR A 71 -14.20 -4.43 -11.72
CA THR A 71 -13.03 -5.28 -11.97
C THR A 71 -11.77 -4.59 -11.46
N ASP A 72 -11.59 -3.31 -11.80
CA ASP A 72 -10.45 -2.49 -11.35
C ASP A 72 -10.40 -2.42 -9.82
N ARG A 73 -11.55 -2.22 -9.16
CA ARG A 73 -11.66 -2.28 -7.70
C ARG A 73 -11.18 -3.62 -7.13
N THR A 74 -11.62 -4.74 -7.72
CA THR A 74 -11.24 -6.08 -7.25
C THR A 74 -9.73 -6.29 -7.37
N ASN A 75 -9.13 -5.86 -8.48
CA ASN A 75 -7.68 -5.92 -8.70
C ASN A 75 -6.91 -5.08 -7.66
N LEU A 76 -7.39 -3.88 -7.33
CA LEU A 76 -6.78 -3.03 -6.30
C LEU A 76 -6.90 -3.66 -4.91
N GLU A 77 -8.04 -4.26 -4.56
CA GLU A 77 -8.22 -4.99 -3.30
C GLU A 77 -7.29 -6.22 -3.20
N GLU A 78 -7.08 -6.95 -4.31
CA GLU A 78 -6.08 -8.01 -4.39
C GLU A 78 -4.67 -7.49 -4.18
N ARG A 79 -4.30 -6.40 -4.86
CA ARG A 79 -3.01 -5.74 -4.68
C ARG A 79 -2.77 -5.32 -3.23
N GLN A 80 -3.79 -4.79 -2.55
CA GLN A 80 -3.70 -4.48 -1.11
C GLN A 80 -3.37 -5.71 -0.27
N ARG A 81 -4.06 -6.85 -0.50
CA ARG A 81 -3.77 -8.11 0.20
C ARG A 81 -2.35 -8.61 -0.06
N HIS A 82 -1.87 -8.50 -1.30
CA HIS A 82 -0.50 -8.85 -1.65
C HIS A 82 0.54 -7.96 -0.96
N MET A 83 0.29 -6.64 -0.88
CA MET A 83 1.14 -5.71 -0.14
C MET A 83 1.23 -6.07 1.35
N GLU A 84 0.09 -6.39 1.98
CA GLU A 84 0.05 -6.81 3.39
C GLU A 84 0.80 -8.13 3.62
N ALA A 85 0.62 -9.13 2.73
CA ALA A 85 1.35 -10.39 2.81
C ALA A 85 2.86 -10.20 2.65
N ARG A 86 3.29 -9.34 1.71
CA ARG A 86 4.71 -9.01 1.53
C ARG A 86 5.29 -8.32 2.76
N LEU A 87 4.52 -7.43 3.39
CA LEU A 87 4.93 -6.77 4.63
C LEU A 87 5.16 -7.78 5.78
N GLN A 88 4.28 -8.78 5.91
CA GLN A 88 4.45 -9.87 6.88
C GLN A 88 5.71 -10.71 6.62
N GLN A 89 6.04 -10.97 5.35
CA GLN A 89 7.27 -11.67 4.98
C GLN A 89 8.51 -10.83 5.33
N LEU A 90 8.48 -9.53 5.08
CA LEU A 90 9.56 -8.62 5.43
C LEU A 90 9.79 -8.56 6.95
N PHE A 91 8.73 -8.57 7.76
CA PHE A 91 8.87 -8.68 9.21
C PHE A 91 9.52 -9.98 9.64
N SER A 92 9.12 -11.11 9.04
CA SER A 92 9.71 -12.41 9.38
C SER A 92 11.21 -12.42 9.08
N ARG A 93 11.63 -11.78 7.99
CA ARG A 93 13.06 -11.60 7.65
C ARG A 93 13.77 -10.65 8.61
N TRP A 94 13.13 -9.55 8.98
CA TRP A 94 13.66 -8.60 9.96
C TRP A 94 13.92 -9.27 11.31
N ASP A 95 12.93 -9.99 11.82
CA ASP A 95 13.01 -10.69 13.12
C ASP A 95 14.15 -11.74 13.09
N ALA A 96 14.27 -12.51 12.00
CA ALA A 96 15.35 -13.47 11.83
C ALA A 96 16.76 -12.83 11.75
N LEU A 97 16.87 -11.58 11.29
CA LEU A 97 18.15 -10.84 11.31
C LEU A 97 18.48 -10.31 12.70
N GLN A 98 17.49 -9.95 13.50
CA GLN A 98 17.70 -9.53 14.89
C GLN A 98 18.27 -10.68 15.72
N ASP A 99 17.75 -11.89 15.55
CA ASP A 99 18.22 -13.10 16.27
C ASP A 99 19.67 -13.48 15.94
N ARG A 100 20.18 -13.11 14.77
CA ARG A 100 21.54 -13.44 14.29
C ARG A 100 22.62 -12.43 14.72
N GLY A 101 22.23 -11.28 15.28
CA GLY A 101 23.13 -10.23 15.76
C GLY A 101 23.70 -9.31 14.66
N GLU A 102 23.96 -8.05 15.00
CA GLU A 102 24.27 -6.96 14.05
C GLU A 102 25.70 -6.93 13.48
N ALA A 103 26.52 -7.94 13.75
CA ALA A 103 27.97 -7.80 13.66
C ALA A 103 28.48 -7.62 12.22
N THR A 104 27.79 -8.18 11.21
CA THR A 104 28.29 -8.22 9.82
C THR A 104 27.80 -7.04 8.98
N GLU A 105 28.64 -6.56 8.05
CA GLU A 105 28.23 -5.54 7.07
C GLU A 105 27.07 -6.03 6.20
N GLN A 106 27.04 -7.33 5.89
CA GLN A 106 25.96 -7.96 5.14
C GLN A 106 24.61 -7.83 5.86
N ALA A 107 24.57 -8.05 7.18
CA ALA A 107 23.34 -7.90 7.97
C ALA A 107 22.83 -6.44 7.98
N ARG A 108 23.73 -5.46 8.04
CA ARG A 108 23.38 -4.03 7.96
C ARG A 108 22.82 -3.66 6.58
N ALA A 109 23.42 -4.18 5.52
CA ALA A 109 22.94 -3.97 4.15
C ALA A 109 21.54 -4.59 3.96
N GLU A 110 21.33 -5.81 4.46
CA GLU A 110 20.02 -6.48 4.35
C GLU A 110 18.93 -5.75 5.15
N ARG A 111 19.23 -5.24 6.35
CA ARG A 111 18.30 -4.39 7.11
C ARG A 111 17.90 -3.13 6.35
N THR A 112 18.87 -2.44 5.76
CA THR A 112 18.61 -1.23 4.97
C THR A 112 17.67 -1.52 3.80
N LEU A 113 17.87 -2.65 3.12
CA LEU A 113 17.00 -3.09 2.03
C LEU A 113 15.58 -3.42 2.52
N ILE A 114 15.44 -4.13 3.65
CA ILE A 114 14.13 -4.44 4.23
C ILE A 114 13.37 -3.16 4.59
N LEU A 115 14.03 -2.20 5.26
CA LEU A 115 13.41 -0.92 5.63
C LEU A 115 12.99 -0.12 4.39
N LYS A 116 13.80 -0.14 3.32
CA LYS A 116 13.44 0.47 2.04
C LYS A 116 12.19 -0.19 1.46
N ASP A 117 12.16 -1.52 1.36
CA ASP A 117 11.01 -2.26 0.83
C ASP A 117 9.73 -2.00 1.65
N MET A 118 9.83 -1.94 2.98
CA MET A 118 8.69 -1.59 3.84
C MET A 118 8.17 -0.18 3.54
N ARG A 119 9.07 0.79 3.39
CA ARG A 119 8.72 2.17 3.03
C ARG A 119 7.98 2.23 1.68
N ASP A 120 8.50 1.51 0.68
CA ASP A 120 7.93 1.48 -0.67
C ASP A 120 6.53 0.81 -0.68
N ILE A 121 6.29 -0.16 0.20
CA ILE A 121 4.95 -0.76 0.37
C ILE A 121 3.97 0.21 1.03
N LEU A 122 4.37 0.90 2.10
CA LEU A 122 3.50 1.85 2.81
C LEU A 122 3.13 3.06 1.94
N SER A 123 4.09 3.54 1.16
CA SER A 123 3.92 4.49 0.06
C SER A 123 2.76 4.08 -0.86
N ASN A 124 2.94 2.93 -1.53
CA ASN A 124 2.05 2.42 -2.56
C ASN A 124 0.65 2.20 -1.99
N ARG A 125 0.56 1.62 -0.78
CA ARG A 125 -0.70 1.39 -0.09
C ARG A 125 -1.49 2.68 0.14
N THR A 126 -0.83 3.78 0.48
CA THR A 126 -1.52 5.06 0.71
C THR A 126 -2.25 5.53 -0.55
N TYR A 127 -1.59 5.44 -1.70
CA TYR A 127 -2.21 5.74 -2.99
C TYR A 127 -3.37 4.79 -3.30
N VAL A 128 -3.13 3.48 -3.27
CA VAL A 128 -4.15 2.47 -3.59
C VAL A 128 -5.37 2.60 -2.67
N LYS A 129 -5.19 2.88 -1.38
CA LYS A 129 -6.29 3.12 -0.44
C LYS A 129 -7.13 4.33 -0.84
N ASN A 130 -6.50 5.45 -1.20
CA ASN A 130 -7.21 6.66 -1.57
C ASN A 130 -8.08 6.44 -2.83
N ILE A 131 -7.54 5.71 -3.80
CA ILE A 131 -8.23 5.39 -5.05
C ILE A 131 -9.40 4.43 -4.84
N VAL A 132 -9.21 3.37 -4.04
CA VAL A 132 -10.32 2.44 -3.71
C VAL A 132 -11.47 3.19 -3.04
N ASN A 133 -11.17 4.15 -2.17
CA ASN A 133 -12.20 4.98 -1.54
C ASN A 133 -12.94 5.86 -2.57
N ASP A 134 -12.22 6.48 -3.52
CA ASP A 134 -12.82 7.30 -4.58
C ASP A 134 -13.69 6.45 -5.53
N LEU A 135 -13.22 5.25 -5.89
CA LEU A 135 -13.98 4.26 -6.64
C LEU A 135 -15.31 3.94 -5.94
N VAL A 136 -15.25 3.55 -4.66
CA VAL A 136 -16.45 3.21 -3.87
C VAL A 136 -17.43 4.37 -3.79
N ALA A 137 -16.93 5.60 -3.62
CA ALA A 137 -17.79 6.78 -3.59
C ALA A 137 -18.47 7.07 -4.93
N THR A 138 -17.81 6.76 -6.05
CA THR A 138 -18.31 7.08 -7.40
C THR A 138 -19.25 6.02 -7.95
N ILE A 139 -19.01 4.73 -7.68
CA ILE A 139 -19.82 3.62 -8.21
C ILE A 139 -21.01 3.23 -7.32
N ALA A 140 -21.11 3.78 -6.11
CA ALA A 140 -22.27 3.62 -5.21
C ALA A 140 -23.56 4.23 -5.81
#